data_AF-A0A1A8WEV4-F1
#
_entry.id   AF-A0A1A8WEV4-F1
#
_cell.length_a   1.000
_cell.length_b   1.000
_cell.length_c   1.000
_cell.angle_alpha   90.00
_cell.angle_beta   90.00
_cell.angle_gamma   90.00
#
_symmetry.space_group_name_H-M   'P 1'
#
loop_
_entity.id
_entity.type
_entity.pdbx_description
1 polymer ?
#
loop_
_entity_poly.entity_id
_entity_poly.type
_entity_poly.pdbx_seq_one_letter_code
_entity_poly.pdbx_strand_id
1 'polypeptide(L)'
;MSEKPDYEIFDDIEKYMSKEKEIVGNSGEQINKFCATISYISENSADAVTLCKQFISFFTLLHSEYKDTTPVDTSDKYPEFLNYWLNNQFRAKNIKIIP
;
A
#
# COMPACT_ATOMS: atom_id res chain seq x y z
N MET A 1 29.60 2.79 12.00
CA MET A 1 29.07 1.48 11.62
C MET A 1 28.06 1.72 10.53
N SER A 2 28.24 1.16 9.32
CA SER A 2 27.17 1.20 8.31
C SER A 2 26.03 0.33 8.82
N GLU A 3 24.83 0.89 8.93
CA GLU A 3 23.62 0.09 9.09
C GLU A 3 23.56 -0.90 7.94
N LYS A 4 23.49 -2.19 8.28
CA LYS A 4 23.25 -3.23 7.29
C LYS A 4 21.83 -2.98 6.76
N PRO A 5 21.62 -2.95 5.44
CA PRO A 5 20.28 -2.70 4.93
C PRO A 5 19.35 -3.82 5.39
N ASP A 6 18.17 -3.42 5.87
CA ASP A 6 17.10 -4.33 6.26
C ASP A 6 16.44 -4.89 5.00
N TYR A 7 16.88 -6.09 4.61
CA TYR A 7 16.35 -6.83 3.48
C TYR A 7 15.27 -7.85 3.89
N GLU A 8 14.87 -7.90 5.17
CA GLU A 8 13.90 -8.88 5.69
C GLU A 8 12.50 -8.67 5.06
N ILE A 9 12.25 -7.49 4.48
CA ILE A 9 11.04 -7.22 3.68
C ILE A 9 10.88 -8.17 2.49
N PHE A 10 12.01 -8.69 1.96
CA PHE A 10 12.02 -9.57 0.79
C PHE A 10 11.69 -11.02 1.15
N ASP A 11 11.77 -11.39 2.43
CA ASP A 11 11.51 -12.76 2.87
C ASP A 11 10.03 -13.13 2.68
N ASP A 12 9.12 -12.17 2.84
CA ASP A 12 7.67 -12.32 2.68
C ASP A 12 7.11 -11.63 1.43
N ILE A 13 7.95 -11.17 0.50
CA ILE A 13 7.49 -10.35 -0.63
C ILE A 13 6.48 -11.07 -1.54
N GLU A 14 6.70 -12.36 -1.80
CA GLU A 14 5.80 -13.16 -2.63
C GLU A 14 4.43 -13.34 -1.95
N LYS A 15 4.44 -13.53 -0.63
CA LYS A 15 3.24 -13.63 0.20
C LYS A 15 2.42 -12.34 0.08
N TYR A 16 3.04 -11.18 0.26
CA TYR A 16 2.34 -9.91 0.15
C TYR A 16 1.87 -9.62 -1.28
N MET A 17 2.70 -9.90 -2.30
CA MET A 17 2.30 -9.72 -3.71
C MET A 17 1.12 -10.61 -4.11
N SER A 18 1.01 -11.83 -3.58
CA SER A 18 -0.11 -12.71 -3.88
C SER A 18 -1.46 -12.11 -3.47
N LYS A 19 -1.46 -11.31 -2.39
CA LYS A 19 -2.64 -10.62 -1.84
C LYS A 19 -3.08 -9.42 -2.66
N GLU A 20 -2.22 -8.87 -3.51
CA GLU A 20 -2.58 -7.79 -4.42
C GLU A 20 -3.76 -8.20 -5.34
N LYS A 21 -3.83 -9.48 -5.70
CA LYS A 21 -4.92 -10.03 -6.53
C LYS A 21 -6.28 -10.04 -5.83
N GLU A 22 -6.30 -9.96 -4.51
CA GLU A 22 -7.51 -9.96 -3.69
C GLU A 22 -8.08 -8.54 -3.50
N ILE A 23 -7.38 -7.50 -3.98
CA ILE A 23 -7.85 -6.12 -3.92
C ILE A 23 -9.09 -5.96 -4.81
N VAL A 24 -10.27 -5.98 -4.18
CA VAL A 24 -11.53 -5.68 -4.86
C VAL A 24 -11.65 -4.17 -5.04
N GLY A 25 -11.91 -3.72 -6.27
CA GLY A 25 -12.10 -2.30 -6.62
C GLY A 25 -13.35 -1.64 -6.02
N ASN A 26 -14.07 -2.33 -5.13
CA ASN A 26 -15.28 -1.81 -4.50
C ASN A 26 -14.93 -1.15 -3.16
N SER A 27 -14.82 0.17 -3.16
CA SER A 27 -14.49 0.96 -1.98
C SER A 27 -15.76 1.50 -1.32
N GLY A 28 -15.84 1.37 0.01
CA GLY A 28 -16.93 1.94 0.81
C GLY A 28 -17.01 3.47 0.70
N GLU A 29 -18.16 4.04 1.07
CA GLU A 29 -18.43 5.48 0.92
C GLU A 29 -17.39 6.37 1.64
N GLN A 30 -16.90 5.95 2.80
CA GLN A 30 -15.86 6.69 3.53
C GLN A 30 -14.52 6.71 2.79
N ILE A 31 -14.11 5.58 2.20
CA ILE A 31 -12.89 5.48 1.38
C ILE A 31 -13.02 6.36 0.14
N ASN A 32 -14.20 6.37 -0.49
CA ASN A 32 -14.49 7.24 -1.63
C ASN A 32 -14.32 8.72 -1.27
N LYS A 33 -14.88 9.17 -0.15
CA LYS A 33 -14.76 10.55 0.33
C LYS A 33 -13.32 10.91 0.66
N PHE A 34 -12.60 10.04 1.37
CA PHE A 34 -11.20 10.27 1.72
C PHE A 34 -10.33 10.40 0.47
N CYS A 35 -10.38 9.43 -0.44
CA CYS A 35 -9.52 9.44 -1.63
C CYS A 35 -9.88 10.56 -2.62
N ALA A 36 -11.14 11.02 -2.67
CA ALA A 36 -11.53 12.14 -3.52
C ALA A 36 -10.80 13.44 -3.17
N THR A 37 -10.28 13.59 -1.95
CA THR A 37 -9.47 14.76 -1.56
C THR A 37 -8.16 14.85 -2.33
N ILE A 38 -7.64 13.72 -2.83
CA ILE A 38 -6.39 13.66 -3.60
C ILE A 38 -6.55 14.32 -4.97
N SER A 39 -7.78 14.41 -5.48
CA SER A 39 -8.07 15.08 -6.74
C SER A 39 -7.64 16.55 -6.76
N TYR A 40 -7.51 17.19 -5.59
CA TYR A 40 -7.13 18.58 -5.48
C TYR A 40 -5.60 18.81 -5.48
N ILE A 41 -4.79 17.75 -5.37
CA ILE A 41 -3.32 17.85 -5.17
C ILE A 41 -2.50 17.09 -6.23
N SER A 42 -3.16 16.44 -7.20
CA SER A 42 -2.51 15.64 -8.24
C SER A 42 -3.00 16.04 -9.63
N GLU A 43 -2.06 16.27 -10.55
CA GLU A 43 -2.34 16.51 -11.98
C GLU A 43 -2.99 15.28 -12.63
N ASN A 44 -2.68 14.07 -12.14
CA ASN A 44 -3.28 12.79 -12.55
C ASN A 44 -4.31 12.33 -11.52
N SER A 45 -5.31 13.17 -11.26
CA SER A 45 -6.28 13.03 -10.17
C SER A 45 -7.03 11.68 -10.18
N ALA A 46 -7.47 11.19 -11.35
CA ALA A 46 -8.22 9.94 -11.45
C ALA A 46 -7.37 8.70 -11.08
N ASP A 47 -6.13 8.64 -11.59
CA ASP A 47 -5.20 7.54 -11.28
C ASP A 47 -4.75 7.60 -9.81
N ALA A 48 -4.54 8.79 -9.26
CA ALA A 48 -4.16 8.99 -7.86
C ALA A 48 -5.30 8.61 -6.90
N VAL A 49 -6.55 8.98 -7.22
CA VAL A 49 -7.74 8.55 -6.47
C VAL A 49 -7.91 7.04 -6.51
N THR A 50 -7.70 6.43 -7.69
CA THR A 50 -7.78 4.98 -7.86
C THR A 50 -6.71 4.26 -7.05
N LEU A 51 -5.46 4.74 -7.12
CA LEU A 51 -4.35 4.21 -6.34
C LEU A 51 -4.59 4.34 -4.83
N CYS A 52 -5.14 5.46 -4.36
CA CYS A 52 -5.51 5.62 -2.95
C CYS A 52 -6.52 4.56 -2.49
N LYS A 53 -7.55 4.30 -3.29
CA LYS A 53 -8.55 3.27 -2.96
C LYS A 53 -7.91 1.90 -2.89
N GLN A 54 -7.06 1.56 -3.86
CA GLN A 54 -6.31 0.31 -3.87
C GLN A 54 -5.39 0.19 -2.66
N PHE A 55 -4.67 1.25 -2.30
CA PHE A 55 -3.80 1.29 -1.13
C PHE A 55 -4.55 1.03 0.16
N ILE A 56 -5.71 1.70 0.37
CA ILE A 56 -6.51 1.49 1.58
C ILE A 56 -7.04 0.07 1.64
N SER A 57 -7.59 -0.47 0.55
CA SER A 57 -8.04 -1.86 0.50
C SER A 57 -6.90 -2.83 0.82
N PHE A 58 -5.71 -2.59 0.28
CA PHE A 58 -4.55 -3.44 0.51
C PHE A 58 -4.05 -3.35 1.95
N PHE A 59 -3.97 -2.14 2.50
CA PHE A 59 -3.65 -1.91 3.90
C PHE A 59 -4.63 -2.61 4.83
N THR A 60 -5.94 -2.49 4.59
CA THR A 60 -6.96 -3.15 5.41
C THR A 60 -6.83 -4.67 5.35
N LEU A 61 -6.59 -5.24 4.16
CA LEU A 61 -6.39 -6.67 3.97
C LEU A 61 -5.19 -7.17 4.79
N LEU A 62 -4.01 -6.60 4.56
CA LEU A 62 -2.79 -7.00 5.26
C LEU A 62 -2.91 -6.76 6.77
N HIS A 63 -3.41 -5.59 7.17
CA HIS A 63 -3.62 -5.30 8.59
C HIS A 63 -4.54 -6.32 9.25
N SER A 64 -5.64 -6.73 8.60
CA SER A 64 -6.54 -7.74 9.19
C SER A 64 -5.90 -9.12 9.34
N GLU A 65 -4.97 -9.47 8.46
CA GLU A 65 -4.29 -10.77 8.44
C GLU A 65 -3.18 -10.87 9.50
N TYR A 66 -2.54 -9.74 9.83
CA TYR A 66 -1.37 -9.68 10.72
C TYR A 66 -1.64 -8.97 12.07
N LYS A 67 -2.88 -8.54 12.33
CA LYS A 67 -3.23 -7.84 13.58
C LYS A 67 -3.33 -8.75 14.80
N ASP A 68 -3.69 -10.02 14.60
CA ASP A 68 -3.96 -10.99 15.68
C ASP A 68 -2.87 -12.06 15.84
N THR A 69 -1.78 -12.00 15.05
CA THR A 69 -0.62 -12.86 15.24
C THR A 69 0.15 -12.38 16.48
N THR A 70 0.10 -13.17 17.57
CA THR A 70 1.01 -13.01 18.71
C THR A 70 2.44 -12.82 18.23
N PRO A 71 3.26 -11.95 18.85
CA PRO A 71 4.61 -11.61 18.39
C PRO A 71 5.53 -12.81 18.64
N VAL A 72 5.44 -13.81 17.78
CA VAL A 72 6.31 -14.97 17.77
C VAL A 72 6.93 -15.01 16.38
N ASP A 73 8.09 -14.36 16.31
CA ASP A 73 9.16 -14.55 15.33
C ASP A 73 9.10 -13.96 13.92
N THR A 74 8.09 -13.19 13.53
CA THR A 74 8.23 -12.35 12.33
C THR A 74 7.75 -10.93 12.62
N SER A 75 8.69 -10.00 12.57
CA SER A 75 8.38 -8.59 12.36
C SER A 75 7.59 -8.50 11.06
N ASP A 76 6.25 -8.46 11.09
CA ASP A 76 5.45 -8.42 9.87
C ASP A 76 5.73 -7.09 9.12
N LYS A 77 6.69 -7.13 8.18
CA LYS A 77 7.21 -6.00 7.38
C LYS A 77 6.22 -5.53 6.30
N TYR A 78 4.93 -5.83 6.46
CA TYR A 78 3.90 -5.42 5.53
C TYR A 78 3.80 -3.89 5.36
N PRO A 79 4.07 -3.03 6.37
CA PRO A 79 4.10 -1.59 6.17
C PRO A 79 5.23 -1.14 5.23
N GLU A 80 6.43 -1.73 5.37
CA GLU A 80 7.56 -1.48 4.49
C GLU A 80 7.28 -1.97 3.06
N PHE A 81 6.67 -3.16 2.92
CA PHE A 81 6.18 -3.65 1.64
C PHE A 81 5.15 -2.69 1.02
N LEU A 82 4.18 -2.20 1.77
CA LEU A 82 3.16 -1.26 1.27
C LEU A 82 3.80 0.05 0.78
N ASN A 83 4.83 0.55 1.46
CA ASN A 83 5.59 1.71 1.01
C ASN A 83 6.34 1.43 -0.29
N TYR A 84 6.97 0.26 -0.41
CA TYR A 84 7.61 -0.19 -1.65
C TYR A 84 6.59 -0.28 -2.80
N TRP A 85 5.47 -0.97 -2.57
CA TRP A 85 4.41 -1.16 -3.55
C TRP A 85 3.83 0.18 -4.01
N LEU A 86 3.51 1.09 -3.08
CA LEU A 86 2.93 2.39 -3.39
C LEU A 86 3.88 3.22 -4.27
N ASN A 87 5.17 3.25 -3.95
CA ASN A 87 6.18 3.95 -4.75
C ASN A 87 6.31 3.34 -6.16
N ASN A 88 6.23 2.02 -6.28
CA ASN A 88 6.22 1.36 -7.59
C ASN A 88 5.00 1.78 -8.42
N GLN A 89 3.81 1.86 -7.81
CA GLN A 89 2.59 2.31 -8.48
C GLN A 89 2.66 3.79 -8.92
N PHE A 90 3.22 4.68 -8.09
CA PHE A 90 3.44 6.08 -8.46
C PHE A 90 4.30 6.19 -9.73
N ARG A 91 5.38 5.40 -9.81
CA ARG A 91 6.27 5.36 -10.98
C ARG A 91 5.59 4.78 -12.21
N ALA A 92 4.91 3.64 -12.07
CA ALA A 92 4.25 2.96 -13.18
C ALA A 92 3.11 3.80 -13.80
N LYS A 93 2.38 4.55 -12.98
CA LYS A 93 1.27 5.42 -13.40
C LYS A 93 1.71 6.85 -13.72
N ASN A 94 3.00 7.16 -13.61
CA ASN A 94 3.54 8.52 -13.78
C ASN A 94 2.76 9.59 -12.98
N ILE A 95 2.33 9.23 -11.76
CA ILE A 95 1.62 10.16 -10.87
C ILE A 95 2.67 11.05 -10.21
N LYS A 96 2.50 12.37 -10.35
CA LYS A 96 3.31 13.39 -9.70
C LYS A 96 2.46 14.17 -8.71
N ILE A 97 2.97 14.35 -7.50
CA ILE A 97 2.32 15.18 -6.49
C ILE A 97 2.81 16.61 -6.70
N ILE A 98 1.88 17.57 -6.75
CA ILE A 98 2.23 18.99 -6.79
C ILE A 98 2.67 19.37 -5.36
N PRO A 99 3.89 19.88 -5.17
CA PRO A 99 4.38 20.28 -3.84
C PRO A 99 3.62 21.47 -3.25
#